data_AF-A0A2T5XXD4-F1
#
_entry.id   AF-A0A2T5XXD4-F1
#
_cell.length_a   1.000
_cell.length_b   1.000
_cell.length_c   1.000
_cell.angle_alpha   90.00
_cell.angle_beta   90.00
_cell.angle_gamma   90.00
#
_symmetry.space_group_name_H-M   'P 1'
#
loop_
_entity.id
_entity.type
_entity.pdbx_description
1 polymer ?
#
loop_
_entity_poly.entity_id
_entity_poly.type
_entity_poly.pdbx_seq_one_letter_code
_entity_poly.pdbx_strand_id
1 'polypeptide(L)'
;MEIRKHIIKLFALSYIVPFAGKTRSFTRSANIILPLILIGGLIVCAELYSWLYVVLPLLAVACFFGFGYFHFSPLTKADIPLMDSTQCWQYQQLLGDNSNTPTQYNARWVVWVNPLAIAIALVLLFTLIL
;
A
#
# COMPACT_ATOMS: atom_id res chain seq x y z
N MET A 1 -19.69 -4.57 -5.50
CA MET A 1 -19.26 -3.30 -4.88
C MET A 1 -18.09 -3.50 -3.89
N GLU A 2 -18.08 -4.60 -3.12
CA GLU A 2 -17.03 -4.86 -2.12
C GLU A 2 -15.61 -5.03 -2.70
N ILE A 3 -15.41 -5.74 -3.81
CA ILE A 3 -14.06 -5.93 -4.39
C ILE A 3 -13.43 -4.59 -4.80
N ARG A 4 -14.19 -3.73 -5.51
CA ARG A 4 -13.74 -2.39 -5.93
C ARG A 4 -13.36 -1.52 -4.72
N LYS A 5 -14.13 -1.60 -3.64
CA LYS A 5 -13.83 -0.91 -2.38
C LYS A 5 -12.49 -1.34 -1.78
N HIS A 6 -12.18 -2.64 -1.78
CA HIS A 6 -10.88 -3.13 -1.28
C HIS A 6 -9.72 -2.66 -2.17
N ILE A 7 -9.88 -2.76 -3.49
CA ILE A 7 -8.86 -2.27 -4.44
C ILE A 7 -8.59 -0.78 -4.21
N ILE A 8 -9.63 0.03 -4.09
CA ILE A 8 -9.50 1.47 -3.82
C ILE A 8 -8.80 1.70 -2.47
N LYS A 9 -9.26 1.08 -1.39
CA LYS A 9 -8.70 1.32 -0.05
C LYS A 9 -7.23 0.92 0.08
N LEU A 10 -6.80 -0.13 -0.62
CA LEU A 10 -5.45 -0.69 -0.52
C LEU A 10 -4.48 -0.11 -1.54
N PHE A 11 -4.94 0.28 -2.73
CA PHE A 11 -4.06 0.66 -3.84
C PHE A 11 -4.28 2.07 -4.38
N ALA A 12 -5.45 2.70 -4.18
CA ALA A 12 -5.71 4.03 -4.73
C ALA A 12 -5.08 5.14 -3.88
N LEU A 13 -4.52 6.15 -4.56
CA LEU A 13 -3.98 7.38 -3.96
C LEU A 13 -2.92 7.07 -2.87
N SER A 14 -2.68 8.03 -1.97
CA SER A 14 -1.63 7.91 -0.94
C SER A 14 -2.23 8.04 0.46
N TYR A 15 -1.65 7.37 1.45
CA TYR A 15 -1.89 7.76 2.83
C TYR A 15 -1.29 9.14 3.06
N ILE A 16 -2.05 10.01 3.72
CA ILE A 16 -1.54 11.26 4.25
C ILE A 16 -1.38 11.06 5.74
N VAL A 17 -0.22 11.39 6.28
CA VAL A 17 0.07 11.24 7.71
C VAL A 17 0.81 12.48 8.21
N PRO A 18 0.37 13.11 9.30
CA PRO A 18 1.19 14.07 10.01
C PRO A 18 2.32 13.33 10.73
N PHE A 19 3.56 13.53 10.28
CA PHE A 19 4.74 12.92 10.88
C PHE A 19 5.79 14.00 11.15
N ALA A 20 6.25 14.09 12.39
CA ALA A 20 7.24 15.07 12.83
C ALA A 20 6.88 16.53 12.48
N GLY A 21 5.62 16.93 12.72
CA GLY A 21 5.14 18.30 12.48
C GLY A 21 4.95 18.65 10.99
N LYS A 22 5.17 17.72 10.06
CA LYS A 22 4.94 17.90 8.62
C LYS A 22 3.98 16.85 8.09
N THR A 23 3.13 17.25 7.16
CA THR A 23 2.28 16.31 6.42
C THR A 23 3.11 15.58 5.37
N ARG A 24 3.15 14.25 5.44
CA ARG A 24 3.87 13.38 4.50
C ARG A 24 2.88 12.49 3.76
N SER A 25 3.14 12.23 2.49
CA SER A 25 2.40 11.29 1.67
C SER A 25 3.15 9.97 1.52
N PHE A 26 2.46 8.85 1.72
CA PHE A 26 3.00 7.51 1.54
C PHE A 26 2.12 6.72 0.58
N THR A 27 2.71 6.09 -0.42
CA THR A 27 1.98 5.30 -1.42
C THR A 27 1.31 4.10 -0.75
N ARG A 28 0.00 3.90 -0.95
CA ARG A 28 -0.73 2.81 -0.26
C ARG A 28 -0.29 1.42 -0.70
N SER A 29 -0.05 1.25 -2.00
CA SER A 29 0.38 -0.01 -2.60
C SER A 29 1.68 -0.54 -2.00
N ALA A 30 2.53 0.34 -1.46
CA ALA A 30 3.76 -0.05 -0.78
C ALA A 30 3.51 -0.98 0.42
N ASN A 31 2.37 -0.85 1.12
CA ASN A 31 2.04 -1.70 2.27
C ASN A 31 1.80 -3.17 1.91
N ILE A 32 1.67 -3.49 0.61
CA ILE A 32 1.52 -4.86 0.10
C ILE A 32 2.77 -5.25 -0.69
N ILE A 33 3.21 -4.37 -1.59
CA ILE A 33 4.35 -4.64 -2.48
C ILE A 33 5.65 -4.83 -1.68
N LEU A 34 5.94 -3.98 -0.69
CA LEU A 34 7.18 -4.06 0.07
C LEU A 34 7.27 -5.38 0.87
N PRO A 35 6.26 -5.79 1.67
CA PRO A 35 6.30 -7.09 2.34
C PRO A 35 6.48 -8.26 1.37
N LEU A 36 5.83 -8.24 0.21
CA LEU A 36 5.99 -9.31 -0.79
C LEU A 36 7.42 -9.38 -1.35
N ILE A 37 8.07 -8.24 -1.59
CA ILE A 37 9.47 -8.18 -2.02
C ILE A 37 10.39 -8.75 -0.92
N LEU A 38 10.17 -8.37 0.34
CA LEU A 38 10.95 -8.87 1.47
C LEU A 38 10.80 -10.39 1.63
N ILE A 39 9.57 -10.91 1.54
CA ILE A 39 9.29 -12.35 1.57
C ILE A 39 9.99 -13.06 0.40
N GLY A 40 9.93 -12.48 -0.81
CA GLY A 40 10.63 -13.02 -1.98
C GLY A 40 12.15 -13.12 -1.79
N GLY A 41 12.76 -12.08 -1.21
CA GLY A 41 14.18 -12.09 -0.86
C GLY A 41 14.54 -13.17 0.16
N LEU A 42 13.74 -13.30 1.22
CA LEU A 42 13.93 -14.34 2.24
C LEU A 42 13.80 -15.76 1.67
N ILE A 43 12.83 -15.99 0.77
CA ILE A 43 12.66 -17.28 0.10
C ILE A 43 13.92 -17.66 -0.69
N VAL A 44 14.53 -16.69 -1.38
CA VAL A 44 15.78 -16.92 -2.12
C VAL A 44 16.93 -17.23 -1.16
N CYS A 45 17.06 -16.48 -0.07
CA CYS A 45 18.10 -16.72 0.94
C CYS A 45 17.96 -18.08 1.64
N ALA A 46 16.73 -18.56 1.84
CA ALA A 46 16.45 -19.85 2.46
C ALA A 46 16.40 -21.01 1.44
N GLU A 47 16.74 -20.78 0.17
CA GLU A 47 16.69 -21.76 -0.93
C GLU A 47 15.32 -22.41 -1.16
N LEU A 48 14.23 -21.76 -0.73
CA LEU A 48 12.85 -22.26 -0.81
C LEU A 48 12.18 -21.96 -2.17
N TYR A 49 12.89 -22.16 -3.27
CA TYR A 49 12.51 -21.63 -4.60
C TYR A 49 11.11 -22.01 -5.10
N SER A 50 10.54 -23.14 -4.66
CA SER A 50 9.17 -23.54 -5.01
C SER A 50 8.12 -22.52 -4.55
N TRP A 51 8.37 -21.78 -3.48
CA TRP A 51 7.47 -20.73 -2.99
C TRP A 51 7.45 -19.48 -3.89
N LEU A 52 8.45 -19.29 -4.76
CA LEU A 52 8.46 -18.19 -5.72
C LEU A 52 7.31 -18.31 -6.72
N TYR A 53 6.84 -19.52 -7.03
CA TYR A 53 5.66 -19.74 -7.88
C TYR A 53 4.38 -19.17 -7.29
N VAL A 54 4.34 -18.91 -5.97
CA VAL A 54 3.21 -18.28 -5.29
C VAL A 54 3.45 -16.77 -5.14
N VAL A 55 4.65 -16.39 -4.69
CA VAL A 55 4.96 -14.97 -4.39
C VAL A 55 5.05 -14.10 -5.63
N LEU A 56 5.63 -14.60 -6.73
CA LEU A 56 5.80 -13.81 -7.95
C LEU A 56 4.46 -13.44 -8.60
N PRO A 57 3.48 -14.36 -8.77
CA PRO A 57 2.15 -13.97 -9.24
C PRO A 57 1.44 -12.98 -8.31
N LEU A 58 1.53 -13.16 -6.99
CA LEU A 58 0.95 -12.22 -6.03
C LEU A 58 1.56 -10.82 -6.14
N LEU A 59 2.90 -10.75 -6.28
CA LEU A 59 3.60 -9.49 -6.49
C LEU A 59 3.20 -8.84 -7.82
N ALA A 60 3.08 -9.62 -8.90
CA ALA A 60 2.63 -9.10 -10.19
C ALA A 60 1.20 -8.53 -10.11
N VAL A 61 0.29 -9.21 -9.41
CA VAL A 61 -1.08 -8.73 -9.16
C VAL A 61 -1.07 -7.45 -8.31
N ALA A 62 -0.26 -7.40 -7.24
CA ALA A 62 -0.13 -6.22 -6.40
C ALA A 62 0.44 -5.01 -7.16
N CYS A 63 1.45 -5.23 -8.00
CA CYS A 63 2.01 -4.20 -8.89
C CYS A 63 0.98 -3.74 -9.93
N PHE A 64 0.22 -4.66 -10.52
CA PHE A 64 -0.85 -4.30 -11.45
C PHE A 64 -1.88 -3.39 -10.78
N PHE A 65 -2.38 -3.72 -9.59
CA PHE A 65 -3.32 -2.86 -8.88
C PHE A 65 -2.68 -1.55 -8.36
N GLY A 66 -1.40 -1.59 -8.01
CA GLY A 66 -0.67 -0.43 -7.53
C GLY A 66 -0.33 0.61 -8.60
N PHE A 67 -0.14 0.19 -9.86
CA PHE A 67 0.36 1.07 -10.93
C PHE A 67 -0.50 1.07 -12.20
N GLY A 68 -1.07 -0.07 -12.59
CA GLY A 68 -1.75 -0.23 -13.89
C GLY A 68 -3.27 -0.13 -13.83
N TYR A 69 -3.92 -0.67 -12.79
CA TYR A 69 -5.37 -0.85 -12.75
C TYR A 69 -6.14 0.47 -12.91
N PHE A 70 -5.72 1.54 -12.25
CA PHE A 70 -6.40 2.84 -12.30
C PHE A 70 -6.18 3.61 -13.61
N HIS A 71 -5.26 3.16 -14.47
CA HIS A 71 -5.15 3.66 -15.84
C HIS A 71 -6.33 3.17 -16.69
N PHE A 72 -6.69 1.88 -16.57
CA PHE A 72 -7.81 1.28 -17.30
C PHE A 72 -9.18 1.51 -16.64
N SER A 73 -9.20 1.56 -15.31
CA SER A 73 -10.40 1.77 -14.49
C SER A 73 -10.21 2.98 -13.58
N PRO A 74 -10.32 4.20 -14.12
CA PRO A 74 -10.08 5.42 -13.36
C PRO A 74 -11.09 5.61 -12.21
N LEU A 75 -10.69 6.42 -11.24
CA LEU A 75 -11.54 6.81 -10.12
C LEU A 75 -12.62 7.78 -10.59
N THR A 76 -13.86 7.48 -10.23
CA THR A 76 -15.05 8.28 -10.59
C THR A 76 -15.72 8.85 -9.35
N LYS A 77 -16.61 9.83 -9.53
CA LYS A 77 -17.40 10.40 -8.43
C LYS A 77 -18.27 9.35 -7.71
N ALA A 78 -18.65 8.27 -8.39
CA ALA A 78 -19.38 7.16 -7.80
C ALA A 78 -18.55 6.36 -6.78
N ASP A 79 -17.22 6.52 -6.79
CA ASP A 79 -16.30 5.83 -5.88
C ASP A 79 -16.03 6.57 -4.58
N ILE A 80 -16.44 7.85 -4.48
CA ILE A 80 -16.32 8.67 -3.27
C ILE A 80 -16.82 7.95 -2.00
N PRO A 81 -18.00 7.30 -1.97
CA PRO A 81 -18.46 6.57 -0.78
C PRO A 81 -17.61 5.34 -0.42
N LEU A 82 -16.72 4.88 -1.31
CA LEU A 82 -15.83 3.74 -1.09
C LEU A 82 -14.47 4.17 -0.51
N MET A 83 -14.11 5.44 -0.72
CA MET A 83 -12.85 6.04 -0.26
C MET A 83 -12.86 6.31 1.24
N ASP A 84 -11.68 6.35 1.85
CA ASP A 84 -11.56 6.92 3.20
C ASP A 84 -11.42 8.45 3.18
N SER A 85 -11.45 9.06 4.37
CA SER A 85 -11.36 10.52 4.55
C SER A 85 -10.16 11.15 3.83
N THR A 86 -8.99 10.51 3.90
CA THR A 86 -7.77 11.01 3.27
C THR A 86 -7.79 10.87 1.76
N GLN A 87 -8.31 9.75 1.25
CA GLN A 87 -8.48 9.50 -0.18
C GLN A 87 -9.51 10.45 -0.80
N CYS A 88 -10.63 10.67 -0.11
CA CYS A 88 -11.66 11.60 -0.54
C CYS A 88 -11.11 13.02 -0.66
N TRP A 89 -10.39 13.49 0.36
CA TRP A 89 -9.73 14.79 0.33
C TRP A 89 -8.74 14.92 -0.85
N GLN A 90 -7.89 13.91 -1.06
CA GLN A 90 -6.96 13.91 -2.20
C GLN A 90 -7.69 13.95 -3.55
N TYR A 91 -8.76 13.18 -3.69
CA TYR A 91 -9.56 13.16 -4.90
C TYR A 91 -10.26 14.50 -5.15
N GLN A 92 -10.80 15.12 -4.11
CA GLN A 92 -11.42 16.46 -4.18
C GLN A 92 -10.40 17.54 -4.55
N GLN A 93 -9.19 17.49 -3.98
CA GLN A 93 -8.09 18.39 -4.36
C GLN A 93 -7.70 18.23 -5.83
N LEU A 94 -7.64 17.00 -6.35
CA LEU A 94 -7.39 16.74 -7.77
C LEU A 94 -8.49 17.31 -8.69
N LEU A 95 -9.72 17.46 -8.18
CA LEU A 95 -10.84 18.08 -8.89
C LEU A 95 -10.89 19.61 -8.74
N GLY A 96 -9.95 20.21 -8.00
CA GLY A 96 -9.89 21.66 -7.75
C GLY A 96 -10.85 22.15 -6.66
N ASP A 97 -11.33 21.27 -5.79
CA ASP A 97 -12.21 21.61 -4.68
C ASP A 97 -11.40 21.94 -3.41
N ASN A 98 -11.68 23.09 -2.79
CA ASN A 98 -11.01 23.61 -1.59
C ASN A 98 -11.52 22.93 -0.30
N SER A 99 -11.59 21.60 -0.34
CA SER A 99 -12.02 20.79 0.80
C SER A 99 -11.06 20.92 1.98
N ASN A 100 -11.61 21.06 3.18
CA ASN A 100 -10.85 21.18 4.43
C ASN A 100 -9.93 19.97 4.62
N THR A 101 -8.72 20.19 5.14
CA THR A 101 -7.77 19.12 5.43
C THR A 101 -8.39 18.04 6.33
N PRO A 102 -8.15 16.75 6.05
CA PRO A 102 -8.80 15.67 6.78
C PRO A 102 -8.35 15.67 8.24
N THR A 103 -9.30 15.58 9.16
CA THR A 103 -9.06 15.51 10.62
C THR A 103 -8.69 14.11 11.09
N GLN A 104 -9.01 13.08 10.30
CA GLN A 104 -8.72 11.69 10.59
C GLN A 104 -7.74 11.11 9.57
N TYR A 105 -6.54 10.78 10.05
CA TYR A 105 -5.48 10.14 9.26
C TYR A 105 -5.40 8.66 9.61
N ASN A 106 -5.48 7.79 8.61
CA ASN A 106 -5.31 6.36 8.82
C ASN A 106 -3.82 5.97 8.83
N ALA A 107 -3.08 6.54 9.79
CA ALA A 107 -1.63 6.44 9.87
C ALA A 107 -1.12 5.06 10.33
N ARG A 108 -2.00 4.25 10.95
CA ARG A 108 -1.62 2.97 11.56
C ARG A 108 -0.99 2.02 10.54
N TRP A 109 -1.54 1.94 9.34
CA TRP A 109 -1.04 1.04 8.29
C TRP A 109 0.37 1.41 7.84
N VAL A 110 0.64 2.70 7.61
CA VAL A 110 1.94 3.15 7.12
C VAL A 110 3.03 3.10 8.19
N VAL A 111 2.70 3.51 9.41
CA VAL A 111 3.67 3.64 10.49
C VAL A 111 4.10 2.26 11.00
N TRP A 112 3.22 1.26 10.95
CA TRP A 112 3.52 -0.04 11.52
C TRP A 112 3.84 -1.12 10.50
N VAL A 113 3.11 -1.23 9.38
CA VAL A 113 3.25 -2.41 8.50
C VAL A 113 4.62 -2.47 7.84
N ASN A 114 5.08 -1.37 7.25
CA ASN A 114 6.37 -1.37 6.54
C ASN A 114 7.56 -1.52 7.51
N PRO A 115 7.65 -0.74 8.62
CA PRO A 115 8.74 -0.93 9.57
C PRO A 115 8.72 -2.30 10.26
N LEU A 116 7.53 -2.83 10.58
CA LEU A 116 7.40 -4.16 11.18
C LEU A 116 7.83 -5.25 10.20
N ALA A 117 7.42 -5.17 8.93
CA ALA A 117 7.83 -6.12 7.90
C ALA A 117 9.34 -6.12 7.71
N ILE A 118 9.98 -4.94 7.71
CA ILE A 118 11.44 -4.81 7.64
C ILE A 118 12.09 -5.44 8.88
N ALA A 119 11.61 -5.12 10.08
CA ALA A 119 12.18 -5.64 11.33
C ALA A 119 12.11 -7.18 11.37
N ILE A 120 10.95 -7.76 11.03
CA ILE A 120 10.78 -9.22 10.94
C ILE A 120 11.73 -9.80 9.90
N ALA A 121 11.81 -9.19 8.71
CA ALA A 121 12.68 -9.70 7.65
C ALA A 121 14.15 -9.68 8.06
N LEU A 122 14.62 -8.61 8.73
CA LEU A 122 15.99 -8.53 9.23
C LEU A 122 16.28 -9.58 10.31
N VAL A 123 15.36 -9.80 11.24
CA VAL A 123 15.50 -10.85 12.26
C VAL A 123 15.62 -12.23 11.60
N LEU A 124 14.74 -12.55 10.65
CA LEU A 124 14.78 -13.83 9.94
C LEU A 124 16.05 -13.99 9.11
N LEU A 125 16.47 -12.94 8.40
CA LEU A 125 17.71 -12.95 7.64
C LEU A 125 18.92 -13.23 8.53
N PHE A 126 18.99 -12.57 9.70
CA PHE A 126 20.07 -12.79 10.66
C PHE A 126 20.08 -14.25 11.16
N THR A 127 18.92 -14.84 11.44
CA THR A 127 18.83 -16.26 11.86
C THR A 127 19.12 -17.27 10.74
N LEU A 128 18.98 -16.89 9.47
CA LEU A 128 19.25 -17.77 8.33
C LEU A 128 20.73 -17.74 7.92
N ILE A 129 21.41 -16.62 8.15
CA ILE A 129 22.82 -16.41 7.77
C ILE A 129 23.79 -16.84 8.89
N LEU A 130 23.39 -16.67 10.16
CA LEU A 130 24.21 -16.98 11.33
C LEU A 130 24.03 -18.44 11.78
#